data_AF-A0AAN9C069-F1
#
_entry.id   AF-A0AAN9C069-F1
#
_cell.length_a   1.000
_cell.length_b   1.000
_cell.length_c   1.000
_cell.angle_alpha   90.00
_cell.angle_beta   90.00
_cell.angle_gamma   90.00
#
_symmetry.space_group_name_H-M   'P 1'
#
loop_
_entity.id
_entity.type
_entity.pdbx_description
1 polymer ?
#
loop_
_entity_poly.entity_id
_entity_poly.type
_entity_poly.pdbx_seq_one_letter_code
_entity_poly.pdbx_strand_id
1 'polypeptide(L)'
;MPLRILLSLMKKPFQYSVVKKAHTQSEEEFMIKSLSDYRLGEHQFGIASGNICLLPEFLARYNNLSHSGQRARSIGERIVIDQFFYGGVPKSILGLPANGVKKNDVRSSRKEIQRFVGGLAAHFPRLDFLCLQEVFDWNYNKVLREELHKVFPYILHDVGVMSLSSNYFMINSGLMFASRHPVLNADFKFYKHSISQCVFTSKGLLTVKVLIGKDTDSKRQVGYIFSTHLQAYQGTQPVIARQLDDILEWSAEFRKQTADSRDVVLFDIICGDLNFDNLSPGDKLSRDHGIFDHYHDPCRVRPGEDQPWVVGTEFKQIFMHETTATSPDSLKASLADPVLRHRHLTDADIVEQTMDSLVHVKLRTDHHGNVVTFPEAGMRRIDYILSRKDTPVDITRFQFVTRLASLTDHIPVAMTFKAKV
;
A
#
# COMPACT_ATOMS: atom_id res chain seq x y z
N MET A 1 10.25 -25.98 20.07
CA MET A 1 11.21 -24.99 19.51
C MET A 1 12.17 -25.55 18.46
N PRO A 2 12.83 -26.72 18.63
CA PRO A 2 13.89 -27.18 17.71
C PRO A 2 13.41 -27.36 16.25
N LEU A 3 12.24 -27.97 16.05
CA LEU A 3 11.68 -28.20 14.71
C LEU A 3 11.28 -26.90 13.99
N ARG A 4 10.70 -25.92 14.70
CA ARG A 4 10.32 -24.63 14.10
C ARG A 4 11.56 -23.84 13.66
N ILE A 5 12.63 -23.88 14.46
CA ILE A 5 13.92 -23.27 14.11
C ILE A 5 14.50 -23.95 12.87
N LEU A 6 14.55 -25.28 12.86
CA LEU A 6 15.08 -26.05 11.72
C LEU A 6 14.30 -25.77 10.42
N LEU A 7 12.96 -25.80 10.47
CA LEU A 7 12.11 -25.50 9.32
C LEU A 7 12.26 -24.05 8.86
N SER A 8 12.48 -23.11 9.78
CA SER A 8 12.71 -21.70 9.47
C SER A 8 14.00 -21.47 8.72
N LEU A 9 15.08 -22.21 9.05
CA LEU A 9 16.38 -22.12 8.37
C LEU A 9 16.33 -22.62 6.92
N MET A 10 15.39 -23.51 6.59
CA MET A 10 15.18 -24.03 5.24
C MET A 10 14.19 -23.20 4.41
N LYS A 11 13.48 -22.27 5.06
CA LYS A 11 12.40 -21.50 4.43
C LYS A 11 13.02 -20.41 3.53
N LYS A 12 12.52 -20.33 2.29
CA LYS A 12 12.77 -19.16 1.43
C LYS A 12 12.25 -17.88 2.11
N PRO A 13 12.83 -16.71 1.79
CA PRO A 13 12.42 -15.45 2.41
C PRO A 13 10.98 -15.03 2.05
N PHE A 14 10.31 -15.74 1.13
CA PHE A 14 8.91 -15.59 0.79
C PHE A 14 8.36 -16.86 0.13
N GLN A 15 7.04 -16.97 0.02
CA GLN A 15 6.33 -17.94 -0.82
C GLN A 15 5.73 -17.24 -2.03
N TYR A 16 5.76 -17.89 -3.19
CA TYR A 16 5.13 -17.40 -4.42
C TYR A 16 4.03 -18.36 -4.84
N SER A 17 2.80 -17.87 -4.88
CA SER A 17 1.63 -18.63 -5.27
C SER A 17 1.04 -18.09 -6.56
N VAL A 18 0.76 -19.00 -7.49
CA VAL A 18 0.15 -18.69 -8.78
C VAL A 18 -1.15 -19.46 -8.90
N VAL A 19 -2.28 -18.76 -8.92
CA VAL A 19 -3.61 -19.36 -9.10
C VAL A 19 -4.33 -18.62 -10.22
N LYS A 20 -4.35 -19.22 -11.41
CA LYS A 20 -5.11 -18.70 -12.54
C LYS A 20 -6.51 -19.28 -12.52
N LYS A 21 -7.51 -18.41 -12.48
CA LYS A 21 -8.92 -18.72 -12.73
C LYS A 21 -9.26 -18.36 -14.17
N ALA A 22 -10.36 -18.89 -14.69
CA ALA A 22 -10.81 -18.62 -16.06
C ALA A 22 -10.86 -17.11 -16.36
N HIS A 23 -11.47 -16.32 -15.47
CA HIS A 23 -11.55 -14.87 -15.65
C HIS A 23 -10.18 -14.16 -15.57
N THR A 24 -9.29 -14.51 -14.62
CA THR A 24 -7.97 -13.87 -14.52
C THR A 24 -7.11 -14.19 -15.75
N GLN A 25 -7.27 -15.39 -16.31
CA GLN A 25 -6.57 -15.79 -17.53
C GLN A 25 -7.09 -15.01 -18.73
N SER A 26 -8.42 -14.88 -18.88
CA SER A 26 -9.01 -14.04 -19.94
C SER A 26 -8.62 -12.57 -19.80
N GLU A 27 -8.52 -12.04 -18.58
CA GLU A 27 -8.02 -10.69 -18.34
C GLU A 27 -6.54 -10.53 -18.73
N GLU A 28 -5.68 -11.48 -18.36
CA GLU A 28 -4.27 -11.49 -18.73
C GLU A 28 -4.09 -11.51 -20.26
N GLU A 29 -4.83 -12.38 -20.97
CA GLU A 29 -4.81 -12.46 -22.43
C GLU A 29 -5.30 -11.17 -23.10
N PHE A 30 -6.40 -10.58 -22.60
CA PHE A 30 -6.92 -9.31 -23.09
C PHE A 30 -5.91 -8.17 -22.89
N MET A 31 -5.31 -8.11 -21.71
CA MET A 31 -4.28 -7.12 -21.37
C MET A 31 -3.08 -7.24 -22.27
N ILE A 32 -2.52 -8.44 -22.41
CA ILE A 32 -1.38 -8.73 -23.29
C ILE A 32 -1.67 -8.26 -24.73
N LYS A 33 -2.87 -8.54 -25.25
CA LYS A 33 -3.28 -8.08 -26.58
C LYS A 33 -3.39 -6.56 -26.66
N SER A 34 -3.97 -5.91 -25.65
CA SER A 34 -4.08 -4.46 -25.60
C SER A 34 -2.71 -3.77 -25.54
N LEU A 35 -1.74 -4.38 -24.87
CA LEU A 35 -0.39 -3.85 -24.74
C LEU A 35 0.44 -4.05 -26.02
N SER A 36 0.22 -5.15 -26.76
CA SER A 36 0.92 -5.41 -28.03
C SER A 36 0.50 -4.48 -29.16
N ASP A 37 -0.73 -3.93 -29.14
CA ASP A 37 -1.27 -3.06 -30.19
C ASP A 37 -0.79 -1.58 -30.06
N TYR A 38 0.42 -1.35 -29.55
CA TYR A 38 1.05 -0.02 -29.34
C TYR A 38 0.31 0.95 -28.39
N ARG A 39 -0.59 0.45 -27.54
CA ARG A 39 -1.35 1.28 -26.57
C ARG A 39 -0.77 1.29 -25.16
N LEU A 40 0.51 0.95 -25.00
CA LEU A 40 1.15 0.90 -23.69
C LEU A 40 1.09 2.24 -22.95
N GLY A 41 1.32 3.35 -23.64
CA GLY A 41 1.20 4.70 -23.08
C GLY A 41 -0.24 5.12 -22.76
N GLU A 42 -1.24 4.39 -23.24
CA GLU A 42 -2.65 4.61 -22.90
C GLU A 42 -3.12 3.75 -21.73
N HIS A 43 -2.37 2.68 -21.40
CA HIS A 43 -2.72 1.78 -20.32
C HIS A 43 -2.58 2.47 -18.96
N GLN A 44 -3.65 2.44 -18.18
CA GLN A 44 -3.67 2.98 -16.82
C GLN A 44 -3.42 1.85 -15.83
N PHE A 45 -2.27 1.89 -15.17
CA PHE A 45 -1.92 1.01 -14.07
C PHE A 45 -2.51 1.54 -12.77
N GLY A 46 -2.96 0.64 -11.91
CA GLY A 46 -3.32 0.96 -10.53
C GLY A 46 -2.45 0.23 -9.51
N ILE A 47 -2.03 0.93 -8.48
CA ILE A 47 -1.35 0.35 -7.32
C ILE A 47 -1.98 0.85 -6.03
N ALA A 48 -2.07 -0.02 -5.02
CA ALA A 48 -2.46 0.37 -3.67
C ALA A 48 -1.49 -0.17 -2.63
N SER A 49 -1.30 0.59 -1.55
CA SER A 49 -0.62 0.18 -0.33
C SER A 49 -1.57 0.27 0.86
N GLY A 50 -1.49 -0.68 1.79
CA GLY A 50 -2.24 -0.57 3.05
C GLY A 50 -1.70 -1.50 4.14
N ASN A 51 -1.45 -0.92 5.30
CA ASN A 51 -1.34 -1.67 6.54
C ASN A 51 -2.73 -2.18 6.91
N ILE A 52 -2.86 -3.49 7.17
CA ILE A 52 -4.15 -4.13 7.45
C ILE A 52 -4.21 -4.79 8.83
N CYS A 53 -3.15 -4.68 9.62
CA CYS A 53 -3.15 -5.02 11.05
C CYS A 53 -3.71 -6.43 11.33
N LEU A 54 -3.28 -7.44 10.54
CA LEU A 54 -3.62 -8.85 10.73
C LEU A 54 -2.61 -9.55 11.63
N LEU A 55 -2.47 -9.00 12.84
CA LEU A 55 -1.71 -9.60 13.94
C LEU A 55 -2.45 -10.83 14.52
N PRO A 56 -1.73 -11.70 15.26
CA PRO A 56 -2.35 -12.65 16.17
C PRO A 56 -3.42 -11.96 17.05
N GLU A 57 -4.56 -12.63 17.27
CA GLU A 57 -5.77 -12.03 17.88
C GLU A 57 -5.49 -11.28 19.19
N PHE A 58 -4.61 -11.78 20.06
CA PHE A 58 -4.31 -11.12 21.33
C PHE A 58 -3.53 -9.80 21.15
N LEU A 59 -2.69 -9.69 20.11
CA LEU A 59 -1.97 -8.46 19.77
C LEU A 59 -2.89 -7.47 19.05
N ALA A 60 -3.75 -7.95 18.14
CA ALA A 60 -4.71 -7.10 17.43
C ALA A 60 -5.62 -6.31 18.39
N ARG A 61 -5.97 -6.90 19.54
CA ARG A 61 -6.80 -6.26 20.56
C ARG A 61 -6.17 -5.03 21.22
N TYR A 62 -4.83 -4.94 21.25
CA TYR A 62 -4.15 -3.72 21.70
C TYR A 62 -4.43 -2.55 20.75
N ASN A 63 -4.63 -2.84 19.46
CA ASN A 63 -4.98 -1.87 18.43
C ASN A 63 -6.50 -1.67 18.30
N ASN A 64 -7.28 -2.05 19.32
CA ASN A 64 -8.75 -2.04 19.32
C ASN A 64 -9.36 -2.86 18.16
N LEU A 65 -8.66 -3.88 17.67
CA LEU A 65 -9.11 -4.75 16.59
C LEU A 65 -9.39 -6.16 17.11
N SER A 66 -10.48 -6.76 16.67
CA SER A 66 -10.91 -8.10 17.06
C SER A 66 -11.31 -8.93 15.86
N HIS A 67 -11.50 -10.23 16.06
CA HIS A 67 -11.99 -11.15 15.03
C HIS A 67 -11.11 -11.16 13.78
N SER A 68 -9.79 -11.25 13.95
CA SER A 68 -8.82 -11.12 12.85
C SER A 68 -9.09 -12.06 11.66
N GLY A 69 -9.64 -13.25 11.90
CA GLY A 69 -10.05 -14.17 10.82
C GLY A 69 -11.23 -13.65 9.97
N GLN A 70 -12.23 -13.04 10.60
CA GLN A 70 -13.36 -12.42 9.89
C GLN A 70 -12.90 -11.14 9.18
N ARG A 71 -12.02 -10.35 9.81
CA ARG A 71 -11.42 -9.17 9.18
C ARG A 71 -10.63 -9.55 7.94
N ALA A 72 -9.77 -10.56 8.01
CA ALA A 72 -8.98 -11.02 6.87
C ALA A 72 -9.86 -11.40 5.66
N ARG A 73 -10.96 -12.13 5.91
CA ARG A 73 -11.93 -12.44 4.86
C ARG A 73 -12.60 -11.17 4.33
N SER A 74 -13.13 -10.32 5.21
CA SER A 74 -13.85 -9.10 4.85
C SER A 74 -12.99 -8.12 4.05
N ILE A 75 -11.72 -7.97 4.42
CA ILE A 75 -10.74 -7.15 3.70
C ILE A 75 -10.57 -7.68 2.28
N GLY A 76 -10.32 -8.98 2.13
CA GLY A 76 -10.19 -9.64 0.83
C GLY A 76 -11.45 -9.49 -0.03
N GLU A 77 -12.62 -9.77 0.53
CA GLU A 77 -13.91 -9.63 -0.16
C GLU A 77 -14.16 -8.19 -0.62
N ARG A 78 -13.92 -7.19 0.25
CA ARG A 78 -14.14 -5.77 -0.09
C ARG A 78 -13.23 -5.30 -1.23
N ILE A 79 -11.95 -5.73 -1.23
CA ILE A 79 -10.99 -5.44 -2.31
C ILE A 79 -11.46 -6.11 -3.60
N VAL A 80 -11.78 -7.40 -3.55
CA VAL A 80 -12.23 -8.20 -4.71
C VAL A 80 -13.51 -7.63 -5.33
N ILE A 81 -14.50 -7.26 -4.51
CA ILE A 81 -15.73 -6.60 -4.96
C ILE A 81 -15.39 -5.31 -5.71
N ASP A 82 -14.49 -4.49 -5.18
CA ASP A 82 -14.10 -3.25 -5.86
C ASP A 82 -13.46 -3.52 -7.22
N GLN A 83 -12.65 -4.57 -7.32
CA GLN A 83 -12.03 -4.96 -8.59
C GLN A 83 -13.05 -5.41 -9.65
N PHE A 84 -14.16 -6.04 -9.26
CA PHE A 84 -15.20 -6.46 -10.21
C PHE A 84 -16.17 -5.34 -10.60
N PHE A 85 -16.59 -4.51 -9.65
CA PHE A 85 -17.70 -3.57 -9.85
C PHE A 85 -17.26 -2.12 -10.08
N TYR A 86 -16.13 -1.71 -9.50
CA TYR A 86 -15.65 -0.33 -9.52
C TYR A 86 -14.33 -0.17 -10.32
N GLY A 87 -13.59 -1.28 -10.50
CA GLY A 87 -12.36 -1.36 -11.29
C GLY A 87 -12.54 -1.39 -12.81
N GLY A 88 -13.71 -1.01 -13.33
CA GLY A 88 -13.93 -0.82 -14.77
C GLY A 88 -13.63 -2.04 -15.65
N VAL A 89 -13.91 -3.27 -15.17
CA VAL A 89 -13.72 -4.49 -15.96
C VAL A 89 -14.50 -4.35 -17.28
N PRO A 90 -13.86 -4.52 -18.45
CA PRO A 90 -14.58 -4.51 -19.73
C PRO A 90 -15.74 -5.51 -19.68
N LYS A 91 -16.97 -5.05 -19.96
CA LYS A 91 -18.18 -5.91 -19.92
C LYS A 91 -18.06 -7.17 -20.77
N SER A 92 -17.23 -7.14 -21.82
CA SER A 92 -16.88 -8.29 -22.66
C SER A 92 -16.16 -9.42 -21.92
N ILE A 93 -15.40 -9.10 -20.87
CA ILE A 93 -14.68 -10.09 -20.03
C ILE A 93 -15.64 -10.78 -19.04
N LEU A 94 -16.72 -10.10 -18.65
CA LEU A 94 -17.75 -10.63 -17.74
C LEU A 94 -18.80 -11.52 -18.43
N GLY A 95 -18.67 -11.77 -19.75
CA GLY A 95 -19.64 -12.55 -20.52
C GLY A 95 -21.04 -11.91 -20.59
N LEU A 96 -21.15 -10.63 -20.23
CA LEU A 96 -22.40 -9.88 -20.29
C LEU A 96 -22.62 -9.36 -21.71
N PRO A 97 -23.83 -9.49 -22.28
CA PRO A 97 -24.13 -8.94 -23.59
C PRO A 97 -23.91 -7.42 -23.57
N ALA A 98 -23.33 -6.89 -24.64
CA ALA A 98 -23.16 -5.46 -24.87
C ALA A 98 -24.53 -4.81 -25.14
N ASN A 99 -25.42 -4.78 -24.15
CA ASN A 99 -26.75 -4.22 -24.31
C ASN A 99 -26.67 -2.69 -24.29
N GLY A 100 -26.68 -2.14 -25.51
CA GLY A 100 -27.40 -0.92 -25.90
C GLY A 100 -27.47 0.22 -24.89
N VAL A 101 -26.33 0.79 -24.50
CA VAL A 101 -26.35 2.21 -24.09
C VAL A 101 -26.67 3.00 -25.35
N LYS A 102 -27.83 3.67 -25.36
CA LYS A 102 -28.27 4.52 -26.48
C LYS A 102 -27.11 5.45 -26.87
N LYS A 103 -26.76 5.46 -28.15
CA LYS A 103 -25.66 6.24 -28.77
C LYS A 103 -25.73 7.77 -28.57
N ASN A 104 -26.70 8.29 -27.84
CA ASN A 104 -26.95 9.72 -27.71
C ASN A 104 -26.29 10.39 -26.49
N ASP A 105 -25.78 9.64 -25.51
CA ASP A 105 -25.07 10.23 -24.34
C ASP A 105 -23.53 10.16 -24.44
N VAL A 106 -22.98 9.54 -25.47
CA VAL A 106 -21.51 9.29 -25.58
C VAL A 106 -20.79 10.39 -26.38
N ARG A 107 -21.51 11.39 -26.90
CA ARG A 107 -20.89 12.47 -27.69
C ARG A 107 -20.40 13.67 -26.86
N SER A 108 -20.69 13.77 -25.57
CA SER A 108 -20.17 14.89 -24.73
C SER A 108 -18.85 14.59 -24.02
N SER A 109 -18.33 13.36 -24.03
CA SER A 109 -17.08 13.00 -23.32
C SER A 109 -15.79 13.15 -24.13
N ARG A 110 -15.84 13.84 -25.29
CA ARG A 110 -14.62 14.20 -26.04
C ARG A 110 -13.96 15.41 -25.40
N LYS A 111 -12.85 15.15 -24.71
CA LYS A 111 -11.91 16.10 -24.07
C LYS A 111 -12.40 16.73 -22.76
N GLU A 112 -12.72 15.92 -21.76
CA GLU A 112 -12.32 16.35 -20.41
C GLU A 112 -10.79 16.33 -20.38
N ILE A 113 -10.17 17.49 -20.20
CA ILE A 113 -8.74 17.57 -19.86
C ILE A 113 -8.56 16.65 -18.66
N GLN A 114 -7.82 15.56 -18.82
CA GLN A 114 -7.62 14.54 -17.79
C GLN A 114 -6.76 15.15 -16.68
N ARG A 115 -7.38 15.97 -15.83
CA ARG A 115 -6.74 16.67 -14.73
C ARG A 115 -6.47 15.66 -13.62
N PHE A 116 -5.29 15.73 -13.02
CA PHE A 116 -4.94 14.95 -11.83
C PHE A 116 -6.06 15.04 -10.78
N VAL A 117 -6.46 13.89 -10.24
CA VAL A 117 -7.48 13.79 -9.19
C VAL A 117 -6.86 13.25 -7.90
N GLY A 118 -6.65 14.14 -6.93
CA GLY A 118 -6.24 13.80 -5.55
C GLY A 118 -7.42 13.85 -4.58
N GLY A 119 -7.48 12.95 -3.59
CA GLY A 119 -8.43 13.07 -2.47
C GLY A 119 -8.98 11.74 -1.94
N LEU A 120 -10.18 11.78 -1.35
CA LEU A 120 -10.80 10.63 -0.68
C LEU A 120 -11.66 9.76 -1.63
N ALA A 121 -11.64 8.44 -1.42
CA ALA A 121 -12.45 7.48 -2.16
C ALA A 121 -13.00 6.36 -1.27
N ALA A 122 -14.27 5.98 -1.48
CA ALA A 122 -14.89 4.87 -0.72
C ALA A 122 -14.51 3.49 -1.26
N HIS A 123 -13.96 3.43 -2.48
CA HIS A 123 -13.63 2.22 -3.21
C HIS A 123 -12.21 2.28 -3.74
N PHE A 124 -11.55 1.12 -3.80
CA PHE A 124 -10.29 1.00 -4.52
C PHE A 124 -10.52 1.25 -6.02
N PRO A 125 -9.56 1.89 -6.72
CA PRO A 125 -9.58 1.90 -8.17
C PRO A 125 -9.33 0.49 -8.72
N ARG A 126 -9.30 0.34 -10.05
CA ARG A 126 -8.73 -0.86 -10.67
C ARG A 126 -7.28 -0.96 -10.23
N LEU A 127 -6.89 -2.10 -9.69
CA LEU A 127 -5.54 -2.37 -9.22
C LEU A 127 -4.90 -3.44 -10.10
N ASP A 128 -3.67 -3.15 -10.53
CA ASP A 128 -2.73 -4.11 -11.09
C ASP A 128 -1.84 -4.70 -9.99
N PHE A 129 -1.54 -3.89 -8.97
CA PHE A 129 -0.64 -4.22 -7.88
C PHE A 129 -1.26 -3.84 -6.52
N LEU A 130 -1.06 -4.70 -5.53
CA LEU A 130 -1.49 -4.47 -4.16
C LEU A 130 -0.36 -4.85 -3.20
N CYS A 131 0.06 -3.90 -2.39
CA CYS A 131 1.11 -4.04 -1.38
C CYS A 131 0.47 -3.94 0.00
N LEU A 132 0.59 -4.98 0.81
CA LEU A 132 -0.01 -5.00 2.15
C LEU A 132 1.06 -5.15 3.21
N GLN A 133 0.85 -4.45 4.33
CA GLN A 133 1.67 -4.52 5.54
C GLN A 133 0.87 -5.18 6.67
N GLU A 134 1.59 -5.72 7.66
CA GLU A 134 1.04 -6.40 8.84
C GLU A 134 0.15 -7.64 8.58
N VAL A 135 0.45 -8.39 7.53
CA VAL A 135 -0.15 -9.71 7.26
C VAL A 135 0.60 -10.83 8.01
N PHE A 136 0.77 -10.66 9.32
CA PHE A 136 1.69 -11.46 10.14
C PHE A 136 1.19 -12.89 10.40
N ASP A 137 -0.07 -13.05 10.79
CA ASP A 137 -0.59 -14.35 11.19
C ASP A 137 -0.79 -15.26 9.97
N TRP A 138 -0.21 -16.46 10.02
CA TRP A 138 -0.25 -17.41 8.90
C TRP A 138 -1.66 -17.87 8.54
N ASN A 139 -2.57 -18.02 9.51
CA ASN A 139 -3.95 -18.44 9.24
C ASN A 139 -4.72 -17.31 8.54
N TYR A 140 -4.60 -16.09 9.04
CA TYR A 140 -5.28 -14.92 8.45
C TYR A 140 -4.70 -14.58 7.08
N ASN A 141 -3.38 -14.73 6.91
CA ASN A 141 -2.71 -14.65 5.61
C ASN A 141 -3.32 -15.63 4.61
N LYS A 142 -3.53 -16.89 4.99
CA LYS A 142 -4.14 -17.90 4.12
C LYS A 142 -5.56 -17.49 3.70
N VAL A 143 -6.40 -17.08 4.64
CA VAL A 143 -7.78 -16.64 4.38
C VAL A 143 -7.80 -15.45 3.40
N LEU A 144 -7.00 -14.43 3.67
CA LEU A 144 -6.90 -13.25 2.82
C LEU A 144 -6.40 -13.62 1.41
N ARG A 145 -5.38 -14.48 1.32
CA ARG A 145 -4.82 -14.92 0.03
C ARG A 145 -5.83 -15.71 -0.81
N GLU A 146 -6.64 -16.56 -0.20
CA GLU A 146 -7.71 -17.29 -0.90
C GLU A 146 -8.75 -16.35 -1.52
N GLU A 147 -9.08 -15.26 -0.81
CA GLU A 147 -9.92 -14.18 -1.32
C GLU A 147 -9.23 -13.41 -2.46
N LEU A 148 -8.01 -12.93 -2.26
CA LEU A 148 -7.29 -12.13 -3.26
C LEU A 148 -6.99 -12.87 -4.56
N HIS A 149 -6.75 -14.20 -4.52
CA HIS A 149 -6.63 -15.05 -5.72
C HIS A 149 -7.91 -15.11 -6.57
N LYS A 150 -9.02 -14.52 -6.12
CA LYS A 150 -10.18 -14.26 -6.97
C LYS A 150 -9.95 -13.16 -8.00
N VAL A 151 -8.90 -12.33 -7.92
CA VAL A 151 -8.62 -11.26 -8.91
C VAL A 151 -7.13 -11.05 -9.19
N PHE A 152 -6.24 -11.46 -8.28
CA PHE A 152 -4.79 -11.38 -8.45
C PHE A 152 -4.20 -12.80 -8.59
N PRO A 153 -3.82 -13.22 -9.80
CA PRO A 153 -3.28 -14.57 -10.03
C PRO A 153 -1.89 -14.79 -9.42
N TYR A 154 -1.11 -13.73 -9.17
CA TYR A 154 0.27 -13.82 -8.71
C TYR A 154 0.42 -13.18 -7.33
N ILE A 155 0.71 -13.96 -6.29
CA ILE A 155 0.82 -13.45 -4.92
C ILE A 155 2.11 -13.95 -4.25
N LEU A 156 2.94 -13.00 -3.81
CA LEU A 156 4.05 -13.20 -2.87
C LEU A 156 3.53 -13.00 -1.45
N HIS A 157 3.75 -13.97 -0.57
CA HIS A 157 3.24 -13.95 0.80
C HIS A 157 4.17 -14.69 1.76
N ASP A 158 3.85 -14.61 3.06
CA ASP A 158 4.68 -15.18 4.13
C ASP A 158 6.15 -14.73 4.02
N VAL A 159 6.29 -13.43 3.70
CA VAL A 159 7.57 -12.76 3.50
C VAL A 159 8.25 -12.55 4.84
N GLY A 160 9.57 -12.72 4.88
CA GLY A 160 10.39 -12.54 6.07
C GLY A 160 11.44 -13.64 6.22
N VAL A 161 12.60 -13.23 6.75
CA VAL A 161 13.63 -14.17 7.23
C VAL A 161 13.39 -14.41 8.71
N MET A 162 13.44 -15.69 9.11
CA MET A 162 13.25 -16.13 10.48
C MET A 162 14.60 -16.60 11.03
N SER A 163 15.30 -15.75 11.79
CA SER A 163 16.63 -16.03 12.35
C SER A 163 16.84 -15.33 13.68
N LEU A 164 17.91 -15.70 14.41
CA LEU A 164 18.32 -14.96 15.62
C LEU A 164 18.61 -13.48 15.33
N SER A 165 19.24 -13.18 14.20
CA SER A 165 19.65 -11.83 13.83
C SER A 165 18.53 -10.96 13.24
N SER A 166 17.45 -11.57 12.76
CA SER A 166 16.33 -10.83 12.16
C SER A 166 15.20 -10.58 13.14
N ASN A 167 14.76 -11.61 13.88
CA ASN A 167 13.53 -11.53 14.66
C ASN A 167 13.42 -12.55 15.80
N TYR A 168 14.53 -13.16 16.24
CA TYR A 168 14.53 -14.24 17.24
C TYR A 168 13.58 -15.42 16.89
N PHE A 169 13.37 -15.69 15.60
CA PHE A 169 12.41 -16.67 15.08
C PHE A 169 10.94 -16.42 15.49
N MET A 170 10.56 -15.17 15.78
CA MET A 170 9.21 -14.82 16.26
C MET A 170 8.22 -14.50 15.13
N ILE A 171 8.15 -13.25 14.68
CA ILE A 171 7.13 -12.75 13.74
C ILE A 171 7.80 -12.36 12.42
N ASN A 172 7.23 -12.79 11.28
CA ASN A 172 7.75 -12.51 9.94
C ASN A 172 7.64 -11.00 9.58
N SER A 173 7.83 -10.62 8.32
CA SER A 173 7.80 -9.20 7.94
C SER A 173 6.38 -8.62 7.89
N GLY A 174 5.36 -9.47 7.78
CA GLY A 174 3.98 -9.06 7.54
C GLY A 174 3.74 -8.49 6.14
N LEU A 175 4.71 -8.55 5.22
CA LEU A 175 4.53 -8.06 3.85
C LEU A 175 3.80 -9.09 2.97
N MET A 176 2.92 -8.58 2.11
CA MET A 176 2.31 -9.33 1.01
C MET A 176 2.27 -8.46 -0.25
N PHE A 177 2.52 -9.07 -1.40
CA PHE A 177 2.39 -8.43 -2.70
C PHE A 177 1.49 -9.28 -3.60
N ALA A 178 0.46 -8.67 -4.18
CA ALA A 178 -0.44 -9.30 -5.12
C ALA A 178 -0.43 -8.54 -6.46
N SER A 179 -0.46 -9.28 -7.57
CA SER A 179 -0.26 -8.74 -8.91
C SER A 179 -1.16 -9.42 -9.94
N ARG A 180 -1.64 -8.63 -10.90
CA ARG A 180 -2.26 -9.11 -12.15
C ARG A 180 -1.22 -9.57 -13.18
N HIS A 181 0.02 -9.13 -13.00
CA HIS A 181 1.13 -9.34 -13.92
C HIS A 181 2.13 -10.36 -13.34
N PRO A 182 2.74 -11.23 -14.16
CA PRO A 182 3.70 -12.22 -13.69
C PRO A 182 4.89 -11.58 -12.96
N VAL A 183 5.33 -12.20 -11.87
CA VAL A 183 6.59 -11.83 -11.19
C VAL A 183 7.76 -12.52 -11.88
N LEU A 184 8.73 -11.74 -12.37
CA LEU A 184 9.97 -12.25 -12.96
C LEU A 184 11.02 -12.52 -11.89
N ASN A 185 11.21 -11.57 -10.97
CA ASN A 185 12.17 -11.65 -9.90
C ASN A 185 11.56 -11.06 -8.63
N ALA A 186 11.92 -11.64 -7.48
CA ALA A 186 11.61 -11.07 -6.19
C ALA A 186 12.72 -11.41 -5.20
N ASP A 187 12.99 -10.50 -4.27
CA ASP A 187 13.88 -10.71 -3.15
C ASP A 187 13.35 -10.00 -1.89
N PHE A 188 13.85 -10.38 -0.72
CA PHE A 188 13.51 -9.70 0.52
C PHE A 188 14.73 -9.56 1.43
N LYS A 189 14.93 -8.34 1.93
CA LYS A 189 15.99 -7.99 2.89
C LYS A 189 15.36 -7.37 4.14
N PHE A 190 15.75 -7.85 5.32
CA PHE A 190 15.32 -7.27 6.61
C PHE A 190 16.28 -6.16 7.05
N TYR A 191 15.75 -5.14 7.74
CA TYR A 191 16.51 -3.96 8.14
C TYR A 191 17.67 -4.26 9.08
N LYS A 192 18.80 -3.58 8.85
CA LYS A 192 20.01 -3.71 9.69
C LYS A 192 19.81 -3.12 11.08
N HIS A 193 18.89 -2.16 11.20
CA HIS A 193 18.60 -1.43 12.44
C HIS A 193 17.12 -1.51 12.77
N SER A 194 16.81 -2.03 13.95
CA SER A 194 15.47 -2.06 14.56
C SER A 194 15.64 -1.92 16.07
N ILE A 195 14.66 -1.32 16.75
CA ILE A 195 14.64 -1.15 18.20
C ILE A 195 13.31 -1.55 18.82
N SER A 196 13.30 -1.73 20.14
CA SER A 196 12.11 -2.02 20.94
C SER A 196 11.37 -3.27 20.40
N GLN A 197 10.05 -3.24 20.31
CA GLN A 197 9.23 -4.35 19.82
C GLN A 197 9.54 -4.75 18.37
N CYS A 198 10.06 -3.84 17.55
CA CYS A 198 10.35 -4.12 16.14
C CYS A 198 11.49 -5.13 15.97
N VAL A 199 12.32 -5.38 16.99
CA VAL A 199 13.37 -6.43 16.97
C VAL A 199 12.80 -7.85 16.91
N PHE A 200 11.51 -8.03 17.20
CA PHE A 200 10.82 -9.31 17.12
C PHE A 200 10.07 -9.52 15.79
N THR A 201 10.15 -8.54 14.90
CA THR A 201 9.53 -8.56 13.57
C THR A 201 10.60 -8.45 12.50
N SER A 202 10.49 -9.24 11.43
CA SER A 202 11.42 -9.19 10.30
C SER A 202 11.07 -8.01 9.36
N LYS A 203 10.99 -6.78 9.88
CA LYS A 203 10.69 -5.58 9.05
C LYS A 203 11.79 -5.38 8.00
N GLY A 204 11.39 -4.97 6.80
CA GLY A 204 12.31 -4.97 5.66
C GLY A 204 11.69 -4.50 4.35
N LEU A 205 12.44 -4.71 3.28
CA LEU A 205 12.08 -4.36 1.91
C LEU A 205 11.82 -5.61 1.09
N LEU A 206 10.60 -5.76 0.57
CA LEU A 206 10.26 -6.70 -0.49
C LEU A 206 10.49 -6.02 -1.84
N THR A 207 11.41 -6.55 -2.63
CA THR A 207 11.73 -6.07 -3.98
C THR A 207 11.09 -6.98 -5.01
N VAL A 208 10.42 -6.40 -6.02
CA VAL A 208 9.70 -7.16 -7.04
C VAL A 208 9.93 -6.55 -8.41
N LYS A 209 10.23 -7.41 -9.38
CA LYS A 209 10.25 -7.08 -10.81
C LYS A 209 9.10 -7.83 -11.49
N VAL A 210 8.20 -7.10 -12.12
CA VAL A 210 7.03 -7.64 -12.84
C VAL A 210 7.21 -7.56 -14.35
N LEU A 211 6.66 -8.53 -15.06
CA LEU A 211 6.56 -8.55 -16.52
C LEU A 211 5.29 -7.84 -16.97
N ILE A 212 5.41 -6.83 -17.81
CA ILE A 212 4.28 -6.16 -18.44
C ILE A 212 4.21 -6.65 -19.90
N GLY A 213 3.13 -7.34 -20.28
CA GLY A 213 3.03 -7.95 -21.61
C GLY A 213 3.70 -9.34 -21.70
N LYS A 214 4.49 -9.60 -22.76
CA LYS A 214 5.06 -10.93 -23.04
C LYS A 214 6.58 -10.97 -22.82
N ASP A 215 7.05 -12.07 -22.23
CA ASP A 215 8.48 -12.31 -22.02
C ASP A 215 9.24 -12.58 -23.33
N THR A 216 8.53 -13.06 -24.35
CA THR A 216 9.06 -13.38 -25.68
C THR A 216 9.33 -12.15 -26.53
N ASP A 217 8.92 -10.97 -26.09
CA ASP A 217 9.11 -9.75 -26.85
C ASP A 217 10.60 -9.38 -26.92
N SER A 218 11.04 -8.87 -28.07
CA SER A 218 12.42 -8.43 -28.27
C SER A 218 12.78 -7.26 -27.33
N LYS A 219 11.79 -6.44 -27.00
CA LYS A 219 11.82 -5.42 -25.95
C LYS A 219 10.80 -5.80 -24.88
N ARG A 220 11.28 -6.44 -23.82
CA ARG A 220 10.46 -6.92 -22.71
C ARG A 220 10.11 -5.77 -21.79
N GLN A 221 8.83 -5.46 -21.62
CA GLN A 221 8.43 -4.37 -20.75
C GLN A 221 8.35 -4.85 -19.30
N VAL A 222 8.92 -4.09 -18.38
CA VAL A 222 9.02 -4.48 -16.97
C VAL A 222 8.72 -3.32 -16.04
N GLY A 223 8.33 -3.62 -14.80
CA GLY A 223 8.16 -2.64 -13.74
C GLY A 223 8.85 -3.10 -12.45
N TYR A 224 9.36 -2.14 -11.68
CA TYR A 224 9.91 -2.38 -10.35
C TYR A 224 8.96 -1.87 -9.28
N ILE A 225 8.71 -2.70 -8.26
CA ILE A 225 7.88 -2.36 -7.11
C ILE A 225 8.61 -2.79 -5.84
N PHE A 226 8.71 -1.85 -4.90
CA PHE A 226 9.37 -2.01 -3.62
C PHE A 226 8.35 -1.76 -2.50
N SER A 227 7.98 -2.80 -1.77
CA SER A 227 7.03 -2.72 -0.65
C SER A 227 7.77 -2.82 0.67
N THR A 228 7.48 -1.93 1.62
CA THR A 228 8.17 -1.89 2.91
C THR A 228 7.24 -1.63 4.10
N HIS A 229 7.76 -1.90 5.29
CA HIS A 229 7.20 -1.47 6.57
C HIS A 229 8.35 -1.07 7.51
N LEU A 230 8.47 0.22 7.80
CA LEU A 230 9.59 0.79 8.57
C LEU A 230 9.41 0.63 10.09
N GLN A 231 10.44 1.00 10.86
CA GLN A 231 10.41 1.06 12.33
C GLN A 231 9.22 1.90 12.79
N ALA A 232 8.42 1.34 13.68
CA ALA A 232 7.42 2.09 14.42
C ALA A 232 8.02 2.59 15.75
N TYR A 233 7.60 3.76 16.23
CA TYR A 233 7.96 4.28 17.55
C TYR A 233 9.48 4.38 17.77
N GLN A 234 10.16 5.11 16.88
CA GLN A 234 11.63 5.23 16.95
C GLN A 234 12.15 6.07 18.13
N GLY A 235 11.26 6.74 18.88
CA GLY A 235 11.62 7.67 19.94
C GLY A 235 12.50 8.79 19.42
N THR A 236 13.63 9.01 20.09
CA THR A 236 14.66 9.97 19.68
C THR A 236 15.73 9.41 18.74
N GLN A 237 15.68 8.11 18.42
CA GLN A 237 16.70 7.48 17.59
C GLN A 237 16.38 7.62 16.09
N PRO A 238 17.36 7.89 15.22
CA PRO A 238 17.14 8.08 13.78
C PRO A 238 17.06 6.74 13.03
N VAL A 239 16.24 5.80 13.50
CA VAL A 239 16.17 4.43 12.93
C VAL A 239 15.53 4.46 11.54
N ILE A 240 14.41 5.18 11.39
CA ILE A 240 13.68 5.29 10.12
C ILE A 240 14.58 5.85 9.02
N ALA A 241 15.36 6.90 9.30
CA ALA A 241 16.29 7.49 8.35
C ALA A 241 17.33 6.45 7.83
N ARG A 242 17.92 5.65 8.72
CA ARG A 242 18.87 4.59 8.32
C ARG A 242 18.20 3.49 7.49
N GLN A 243 16.93 3.18 7.77
CA GLN A 243 16.17 2.22 6.96
C GLN A 243 15.83 2.77 5.57
N LEU A 244 15.66 4.09 5.43
CA LEU A 244 15.51 4.75 4.12
C LEU A 244 16.83 4.69 3.31
N ASP A 245 17.99 4.81 3.96
CA ASP A 245 19.29 4.57 3.31
C ASP A 245 19.39 3.13 2.78
N ASP A 246 19.02 2.13 3.61
CA ASP A 246 18.95 0.73 3.22
C ASP A 246 18.03 0.53 1.99
N ILE A 247 16.89 1.22 1.92
CA ILE A 247 15.98 1.14 0.76
C ILE A 247 16.66 1.64 -0.52
N LEU A 248 17.36 2.77 -0.48
CA LEU A 248 18.05 3.31 -1.64
C LEU A 248 19.17 2.38 -2.12
N GLU A 249 19.95 1.83 -1.18
CA GLU A 249 21.01 0.85 -1.47
C GLU A 249 20.41 -0.41 -2.14
N TRP A 250 19.43 -1.04 -1.49
CA TRP A 250 18.91 -2.34 -1.92
C TRP A 250 18.05 -2.28 -3.17
N SER A 251 17.29 -1.20 -3.36
CA SER A 251 16.53 -1.01 -4.61
C SER A 251 17.47 -0.85 -5.81
N ALA A 252 18.56 -0.09 -5.66
CA ALA A 252 19.58 0.05 -6.71
C ALA A 252 20.29 -1.28 -7.00
N GLU A 253 20.67 -2.01 -5.96
CA GLU A 253 21.29 -3.33 -6.07
C GLU A 253 20.38 -4.33 -6.80
N PHE A 254 19.11 -4.42 -6.41
CA PHE A 254 18.14 -5.32 -7.03
C PHE A 254 17.91 -5.00 -8.50
N ARG A 255 17.79 -3.72 -8.86
CA ARG A 255 17.70 -3.30 -10.27
C ARG A 255 18.92 -3.76 -11.07
N LYS A 256 20.12 -3.56 -10.53
CA LYS A 256 21.37 -3.98 -11.19
C LYS A 256 21.45 -5.50 -11.36
N GLN A 257 21.09 -6.27 -10.33
CA GLN A 257 21.17 -7.73 -10.35
C GLN A 257 20.14 -8.39 -11.26
N THR A 258 18.99 -7.74 -11.45
CA THR A 258 17.88 -8.28 -12.24
C THR A 258 17.75 -7.64 -13.62
N ALA A 259 18.65 -6.75 -14.01
CA ALA A 259 18.64 -6.11 -15.32
C ALA A 259 18.87 -7.14 -16.43
N ASP A 260 18.08 -7.05 -17.51
CA ASP A 260 18.25 -7.79 -18.76
C ASP A 260 18.35 -6.78 -19.91
N SER A 261 19.18 -7.06 -20.90
CA SER A 261 19.41 -6.14 -22.03
C SER A 261 18.16 -5.91 -22.89
N ARG A 262 17.14 -6.77 -22.80
CA ARG A 262 15.85 -6.61 -23.47
C ARG A 262 14.88 -5.72 -22.71
N ASP A 263 15.17 -5.41 -21.44
CA ASP A 263 14.19 -4.75 -20.57
C ASP A 263 13.95 -3.28 -20.98
N VAL A 264 12.68 -2.92 -21.05
CA VAL A 264 12.20 -1.54 -21.07
C VAL A 264 11.47 -1.31 -19.76
N VAL A 265 12.10 -0.55 -18.86
CA VAL A 265 11.54 -0.25 -17.54
C VAL A 265 10.48 0.83 -17.67
N LEU A 266 9.24 0.50 -17.35
CA LEU A 266 8.08 1.38 -17.49
C LEU A 266 7.82 2.25 -16.26
N PHE A 267 8.09 1.69 -15.09
CA PHE A 267 7.89 2.35 -13.81
C PHE A 267 8.77 1.71 -12.73
N ASP A 268 9.05 2.50 -11.72
CA ASP A 268 9.78 2.10 -10.52
C ASP A 268 9.11 2.80 -9.33
N ILE A 269 8.55 2.02 -8.41
CA ILE A 269 7.66 2.49 -7.35
C ILE A 269 8.12 1.96 -5.99
N ILE A 270 8.20 2.85 -5.00
CA ILE A 270 8.32 2.49 -3.58
C ILE A 270 6.96 2.76 -2.91
N CYS A 271 6.48 1.83 -2.09
CA CYS A 271 5.29 2.05 -1.28
C CYS A 271 5.33 1.30 0.04
N GLY A 272 4.49 1.73 0.98
CA GLY A 272 4.38 1.06 2.26
C GLY A 272 4.02 2.01 3.39
N ASP A 273 3.98 1.42 4.59
CA ASP A 273 3.90 2.14 5.85
C ASP A 273 5.32 2.57 6.26
N LEU A 274 5.60 3.86 6.09
CA LEU A 274 6.90 4.44 6.40
C LEU A 274 6.99 4.92 7.85
N ASN A 275 5.91 4.90 8.62
CA ASN A 275 5.87 5.30 10.03
C ASN A 275 6.37 6.73 10.34
N PHE A 276 6.49 7.61 9.34
CA PHE A 276 6.80 9.03 9.53
C PHE A 276 5.95 9.90 8.61
N ASP A 277 5.60 11.10 9.05
CA ASP A 277 4.81 12.04 8.25
C ASP A 277 5.64 13.24 7.75
N ASN A 278 5.06 14.03 6.83
CA ASN A 278 5.74 15.15 6.20
C ASN A 278 5.63 16.48 6.99
N LEU A 279 5.03 16.49 8.19
CA LEU A 279 4.70 17.71 8.93
C LEU A 279 5.38 17.74 10.32
N SER A 280 5.29 16.64 11.06
CA SER A 280 5.74 16.46 12.43
C SER A 280 7.20 16.86 12.66
N PRO A 281 7.52 17.62 13.72
CA PRO A 281 8.89 17.99 14.06
C PRO A 281 9.81 16.79 14.31
N GLY A 282 9.30 15.75 14.98
CA GLY A 282 10.03 14.51 15.30
C GLY A 282 10.44 13.71 14.07
N ASP A 283 9.79 13.96 12.93
CA ASP A 283 10.02 13.25 11.67
C ASP A 283 10.96 14.00 10.73
N LYS A 284 11.52 15.13 11.16
CA LYS A 284 12.38 16.01 10.34
C LYS A 284 13.47 15.25 9.57
N LEU A 285 14.18 14.32 10.21
CA LEU A 285 15.27 13.59 9.55
C LEU A 285 14.76 12.70 8.40
N SER A 286 13.62 12.02 8.60
CA SER A 286 13.00 11.16 7.59
C SER A 286 12.31 12.00 6.50
N ARG A 287 11.65 13.09 6.89
CA ARG A 287 11.01 14.07 6.01
C ARG A 287 12.00 14.73 5.04
N ASP A 288 13.18 15.08 5.54
CA ASP A 288 14.23 15.75 4.77
C ASP A 288 15.22 14.74 4.14
N HIS A 289 14.90 13.44 4.15
CA HIS A 289 15.77 12.38 3.66
C HIS A 289 15.96 12.40 2.13
N GLY A 290 17.14 12.00 1.64
CA GLY A 290 17.51 11.99 0.22
C GLY A 290 16.68 11.04 -0.67
N ILE A 291 15.82 10.20 -0.09
CA ILE A 291 14.87 9.37 -0.87
C ILE A 291 13.98 10.24 -1.77
N PHE A 292 13.61 11.43 -1.30
CA PHE A 292 12.78 12.38 -2.04
C PHE A 292 13.54 13.13 -3.14
N ASP A 293 14.87 13.00 -3.20
CA ASP A 293 15.65 13.48 -4.33
C ASP A 293 15.49 12.53 -5.53
N HIS A 294 15.37 11.22 -5.26
CA HIS A 294 15.24 10.17 -6.27
C HIS A 294 13.79 9.82 -6.63
N TYR A 295 12.87 9.96 -5.67
CA TYR A 295 11.47 9.61 -5.83
C TYR A 295 10.56 10.83 -5.62
N HIS A 296 9.50 10.90 -6.41
CA HIS A 296 8.44 11.88 -6.32
C HIS A 296 7.28 11.33 -5.48
N ASP A 297 6.91 12.07 -4.43
CA ASP A 297 5.67 11.90 -3.68
C ASP A 297 4.59 12.86 -4.25
N PRO A 298 3.49 12.37 -4.82
CA PRO A 298 2.42 13.22 -5.36
C PRO A 298 1.66 14.01 -4.28
N CYS A 299 1.71 13.57 -3.01
CA CYS A 299 1.07 14.25 -1.89
C CYS A 299 1.91 15.39 -1.33
N ARG A 300 3.20 15.48 -1.67
CA ARG A 300 4.16 16.43 -1.11
C ARG A 300 4.31 17.65 -2.00
N VAL A 301 4.23 18.85 -1.43
CA VAL A 301 4.64 20.10 -2.10
C VAL A 301 6.14 20.32 -1.86
N ARG A 302 6.55 20.28 -0.59
CA ARG A 302 7.94 20.44 -0.12
C ARG A 302 8.08 19.81 1.28
N PRO A 303 9.29 19.67 1.86
CA PRO A 303 9.39 19.22 3.25
C PRO A 303 8.60 20.17 4.17
N GLY A 304 7.69 19.62 4.98
CA GLY A 304 6.85 20.40 5.89
C GLY A 304 5.54 20.89 5.28
N GLU A 305 5.24 20.54 4.03
CA GLU A 305 4.01 20.96 3.35
C GLU A 305 3.50 19.87 2.39
N ASP A 306 2.31 19.36 2.69
CA ASP A 306 1.55 18.48 1.83
C ASP A 306 0.54 19.26 0.97
N GLN A 307 0.06 18.63 -0.09
CA GLN A 307 -0.98 19.17 -0.97
C GLN A 307 -2.29 19.37 -0.18
N PRO A 308 -3.12 20.37 -0.53
CA PRO A 308 -4.32 20.72 0.25
C PRO A 308 -5.42 19.65 0.29
N TRP A 309 -5.35 18.64 -0.58
CA TRP A 309 -6.29 17.52 -0.62
C TRP A 309 -5.84 16.30 0.19
N VAL A 310 -4.67 16.38 0.82
CA VAL A 310 -4.10 15.31 1.65
C VAL A 310 -4.80 15.22 3.00
N VAL A 311 -4.90 14.00 3.52
CA VAL A 311 -5.35 13.70 4.89
C VAL A 311 -4.35 12.74 5.54
N GLY A 312 -4.42 12.60 6.88
CA GLY A 312 -3.67 11.56 7.58
C GLY A 312 -4.10 10.14 7.17
N THR A 313 -3.29 9.15 7.54
CA THR A 313 -3.56 7.74 7.25
C THR A 313 -3.58 6.84 8.47
N GLU A 314 -3.16 7.32 9.64
CA GLU A 314 -3.18 6.55 10.89
C GLU A 314 -4.37 6.94 11.76
N PHE A 315 -5.09 5.96 12.30
CA PHE A 315 -6.21 6.19 13.21
C PHE A 315 -5.77 6.42 14.66
N LYS A 316 -6.51 7.30 15.33
CA LYS A 316 -6.69 7.22 16.78
C LYS A 316 -7.57 6.00 17.08
N GLN A 317 -6.95 4.86 17.39
CA GLN A 317 -7.60 3.55 17.52
C GLN A 317 -8.82 3.53 18.45
N ILE A 318 -8.85 4.38 19.49
CA ILE A 318 -9.99 4.48 20.41
C ILE A 318 -11.29 4.99 19.75
N PHE A 319 -11.20 5.69 18.62
CA PHE A 319 -12.35 6.30 17.91
C PHE A 319 -12.69 5.59 16.59
N MET A 320 -12.03 4.48 16.25
CA MET A 320 -12.17 3.85 14.93
C MET A 320 -13.50 3.10 14.71
N HIS A 321 -14.22 2.77 15.79
CA HIS A 321 -15.49 2.02 15.74
C HIS A 321 -16.72 2.88 15.98
N GLU A 322 -16.55 4.20 16.05
CA GLU A 322 -17.68 5.11 16.16
C GLU A 322 -18.52 5.10 14.88
N THR A 323 -19.82 5.39 14.99
CA THR A 323 -20.76 5.29 13.88
C THR A 323 -20.35 6.10 12.65
N THR A 324 -19.67 7.22 12.85
CA THR A 324 -19.11 8.10 11.82
C THR A 324 -17.91 7.50 11.04
N ALA A 325 -17.35 6.38 11.50
CA ALA A 325 -16.18 5.71 10.90
C ALA A 325 -16.42 4.22 10.55
N THR A 326 -17.65 3.72 10.68
CA THR A 326 -17.95 2.28 10.52
C THR A 326 -18.14 1.80 9.08
N SER A 327 -18.58 2.67 8.18
CA SER A 327 -18.79 2.34 6.76
C SER A 327 -17.84 3.13 5.85
N PRO A 328 -17.55 2.63 4.63
CA PRO A 328 -16.69 3.36 3.69
C PRO A 328 -17.15 4.79 3.42
N ASP A 329 -18.46 4.99 3.21
CA ASP A 329 -19.02 6.32 2.91
C ASP A 329 -19.08 7.23 4.13
N SER A 330 -19.43 6.70 5.31
CA SER A 330 -19.42 7.50 6.55
C SER A 330 -18.00 7.94 6.89
N LEU A 331 -17.02 7.03 6.83
CA LEU A 331 -15.62 7.38 7.03
C LEU A 331 -15.14 8.41 6.00
N LYS A 332 -15.50 8.25 4.72
CA LYS A 332 -15.18 9.24 3.68
C LYS A 332 -15.72 10.63 4.01
N ALA A 333 -16.98 10.73 4.45
CA ALA A 333 -17.57 11.99 4.87
C ALA A 333 -16.86 12.57 6.10
N SER A 334 -16.56 11.73 7.09
CA SER A 334 -15.84 12.12 8.30
C SER A 334 -14.44 12.64 8.04
N LEU A 335 -13.70 12.03 7.11
CA LEU A 335 -12.36 12.51 6.76
C LEU A 335 -12.37 13.80 5.95
N ALA A 336 -13.48 14.12 5.25
CA ALA A 336 -13.63 15.38 4.56
C ALA A 336 -13.91 16.55 5.54
N ASP A 337 -14.57 16.27 6.65
CA ASP A 337 -14.85 17.24 7.71
C ASP A 337 -13.61 17.41 8.64
N PRO A 338 -13.08 18.63 8.86
CA PRO A 338 -11.89 18.83 9.69
C PRO A 338 -12.05 18.38 11.16
N VAL A 339 -13.24 18.52 11.74
CA VAL A 339 -13.52 18.18 13.14
C VAL A 339 -13.56 16.67 13.31
N LEU A 340 -14.29 15.99 12.42
CA LEU A 340 -14.38 14.52 12.43
C LEU A 340 -13.06 13.89 12.01
N ARG A 341 -12.31 14.50 11.09
CA ARG A 341 -10.96 14.06 10.73
C ARG A 341 -10.02 14.10 11.93
N HIS A 342 -9.98 15.21 12.68
CA HIS A 342 -9.21 15.29 13.92
C HIS A 342 -9.67 14.25 14.95
N ARG A 343 -10.97 13.97 15.04
CA ARG A 343 -11.49 12.93 15.95
C ARG A 343 -10.95 11.54 15.61
N HIS A 344 -10.90 11.17 14.34
CA HIS A 344 -10.57 9.80 13.95
C HIS A 344 -9.10 9.55 13.63
N LEU A 345 -8.36 10.55 13.12
CA LEU A 345 -6.98 10.36 12.65
C LEU A 345 -5.95 11.00 13.58
N THR A 346 -4.74 10.44 13.64
CA THR A 346 -3.64 10.98 14.43
C THR A 346 -3.17 12.34 13.89
N ASP A 347 -2.75 13.21 14.80
CA ASP A 347 -2.29 14.57 14.50
C ASP A 347 -0.82 14.56 14.05
N ALA A 348 -0.46 15.49 13.18
CA ALA A 348 0.87 15.59 12.57
C ALA A 348 1.77 16.64 13.27
N ASP A 349 1.73 16.65 14.60
CA ASP A 349 2.55 17.52 15.44
C ASP A 349 3.41 16.72 16.44
N ILE A 350 3.82 15.52 16.02
CA ILE A 350 4.57 14.58 16.84
C ILE A 350 6.00 15.11 17.04
N VAL A 351 6.38 15.35 18.29
CA VAL A 351 7.74 15.77 18.66
C VAL A 351 8.66 14.57 18.86
N GLU A 352 8.13 13.48 19.42
CA GLU A 352 8.85 12.23 19.64
C GLU A 352 7.91 11.05 19.38
N GLN A 353 8.36 10.05 18.61
CA GLN A 353 7.54 8.89 18.28
C GLN A 353 7.53 7.86 19.41
N THR A 354 6.60 8.01 20.34
CA THR A 354 6.36 7.08 21.45
C THR A 354 4.98 6.43 21.37
N MET A 355 4.75 5.37 22.16
CA MET A 355 3.41 4.80 22.32
C MET A 355 2.41 5.84 22.86
N ASP A 356 2.84 6.68 23.80
CA ASP A 356 1.95 7.69 24.41
C ASP A 356 1.50 8.75 23.41
N SER A 357 2.40 9.17 22.52
CA SER A 357 2.12 10.18 21.48
C SER A 357 1.31 9.66 20.31
N LEU A 358 1.29 8.34 20.06
CA LEU A 358 0.74 7.75 18.83
C LEU A 358 -0.43 6.79 19.08
N VAL A 359 -0.43 6.06 20.20
CA VAL A 359 -1.47 5.09 20.55
C VAL A 359 -2.41 5.65 21.61
N HIS A 360 -1.88 6.28 22.65
CA HIS A 360 -2.66 6.80 23.78
C HIS A 360 -3.04 8.27 23.63
N VAL A 361 -3.36 8.68 22.41
CA VAL A 361 -3.64 10.08 22.06
C VAL A 361 -4.93 10.57 22.71
N LYS A 362 -4.85 11.71 23.40
CA LYS A 362 -6.01 12.42 23.93
C LYS A 362 -6.56 13.39 22.88
N LEU A 363 -7.86 13.35 22.66
CA LEU A 363 -8.53 14.29 21.77
C LEU A 363 -8.45 15.72 22.36
N ARG A 364 -7.96 16.69 21.58
CA ARG A 364 -7.87 18.08 22.04
C ARG A 364 -9.23 18.75 21.95
N THR A 365 -9.69 19.28 23.07
CA THR A 365 -10.97 19.96 23.18
C THR A 365 -10.84 21.36 23.78
N ASP A 366 -11.80 22.22 23.52
CA ASP A 366 -11.94 23.51 24.19
C ASP A 366 -12.48 23.33 25.64
N HIS A 367 -12.70 24.44 26.34
CA HIS A 367 -13.25 24.45 27.70
C HIS A 367 -14.68 23.89 27.80
N HIS A 368 -15.39 23.80 26.68
CA HIS A 368 -16.74 23.25 26.58
C HIS A 368 -16.75 21.77 26.16
N GLY A 369 -15.58 21.17 25.91
CA GLY A 369 -15.45 19.80 25.45
C GLY A 369 -15.62 19.61 23.93
N ASN A 370 -15.69 20.69 23.15
CA ASN A 370 -15.76 20.60 21.69
C ASN A 370 -14.39 20.33 21.10
N VAL A 371 -14.33 19.47 20.08
CA VAL A 371 -13.10 19.13 19.37
C VAL A 371 -12.53 20.37 18.66
N VAL A 372 -11.26 20.68 18.92
CA VAL A 372 -10.59 21.87 18.35
C VAL A 372 -9.84 21.48 17.08
N THR A 373 -9.99 22.22 16.00
CA THR A 373 -9.23 21.99 14.75
C THR A 373 -8.03 22.92 14.68
N PHE A 374 -6.91 22.39 14.20
CA PHE A 374 -5.66 23.11 13.92
C PHE A 374 -5.01 22.48 12.66
N PRO A 375 -4.03 23.13 12.00
CA PRO A 375 -3.51 22.69 10.70
C PRO A 375 -3.03 21.23 10.67
N GLU A 376 -2.42 20.74 11.74
CA GLU A 376 -1.87 19.39 11.86
C GLU A 376 -2.91 18.35 12.31
N ALA A 377 -4.13 18.77 12.66
CA ALA A 377 -5.14 17.91 13.26
C ALA A 377 -5.65 16.84 12.27
N GLY A 378 -5.43 15.56 12.60
CA GLY A 378 -5.78 14.43 11.75
C GLY A 378 -4.99 14.35 10.42
N MET A 379 -3.78 14.91 10.39
CA MET A 379 -2.97 15.02 9.17
C MET A 379 -1.77 14.07 9.12
N ARG A 380 -1.60 13.18 10.10
CA ARG A 380 -0.44 12.25 10.15
C ARG A 380 -0.53 11.20 9.05
N ARG A 381 0.10 11.48 7.91
CA ARG A 381 0.18 10.60 6.73
C ARG A 381 1.48 9.82 6.74
N ILE A 382 1.38 8.53 7.01
CA ILE A 382 2.54 7.62 7.12
C ILE A 382 2.58 6.53 6.06
N ASP A 383 1.51 6.40 5.27
CA ASP A 383 1.41 5.46 4.16
C ASP A 383 1.72 6.18 2.84
N TYR A 384 2.68 5.68 2.07
CA TYR A 384 3.21 6.34 0.88
C TYR A 384 3.14 5.46 -0.37
N ILE A 385 3.03 6.12 -1.53
CA ILE A 385 3.35 5.58 -2.85
C ILE A 385 4.20 6.62 -3.58
N LEU A 386 5.45 6.28 -3.85
CA LEU A 386 6.48 7.13 -4.44
C LEU A 386 6.85 6.60 -5.82
N SER A 387 7.04 7.49 -6.79
CA SER A 387 7.46 7.11 -8.15
C SER A 387 8.85 7.64 -8.47
N ARG A 388 9.70 6.83 -9.10
CA ARG A 388 11.08 7.21 -9.39
C ARG A 388 11.14 8.31 -10.45
N LYS A 389 11.97 9.34 -10.22
CA LYS A 389 12.07 10.48 -11.14
C LYS A 389 12.77 10.16 -12.46
N ASP A 390 13.69 9.21 -12.47
CA ASP A 390 14.42 8.77 -13.68
C ASP A 390 13.58 7.84 -14.59
N THR A 391 12.47 7.31 -14.07
CA THR A 391 11.51 6.46 -14.78
C THR A 391 10.12 7.07 -14.58
N PRO A 392 9.89 8.29 -15.10
CA PRO A 392 8.75 9.09 -14.70
C PRO A 392 7.44 8.49 -15.22
N VAL A 393 6.43 8.49 -14.36
CA VAL A 393 5.05 8.12 -14.73
C VAL A 393 4.17 9.35 -14.85
N ASP A 394 3.08 9.24 -15.59
CA ASP A 394 2.00 10.24 -15.60
C ASP A 394 0.96 9.84 -14.56
N ILE A 395 1.02 10.45 -13.37
CA ILE A 395 0.09 10.18 -12.28
C ILE A 395 -1.22 10.89 -12.60
N THR A 396 -2.28 10.11 -12.81
CA THR A 396 -3.61 10.63 -13.14
C THR A 396 -4.51 10.74 -11.92
N ARG A 397 -4.24 9.95 -10.87
CA ARG A 397 -5.07 9.90 -9.66
C ARG A 397 -4.27 9.44 -8.45
N PHE A 398 -4.55 10.03 -7.29
CA PHE A 398 -4.09 9.55 -5.97
C PHE A 398 -5.26 9.58 -4.98
N GLN A 399 -5.48 8.49 -4.24
CA GLN A 399 -6.65 8.33 -3.39
C GLN A 399 -6.31 7.79 -2.00
N PHE A 400 -6.94 8.38 -0.99
CA PHE A 400 -7.05 7.83 0.37
C PHE A 400 -8.35 7.02 0.44
N VAL A 401 -8.23 5.71 0.61
CA VAL A 401 -9.30 4.74 0.36
C VAL A 401 -9.95 4.28 1.66
N THR A 402 -11.17 4.72 1.92
CA THR A 402 -11.92 4.41 3.16
C THR A 402 -12.63 3.06 3.12
N ARG A 403 -12.39 2.24 2.08
CA ARG A 403 -13.03 0.94 1.85
C ARG A 403 -12.92 -0.01 3.05
N LEU A 404 -11.81 0.07 3.78
CA LEU A 404 -11.51 -0.80 4.92
C LEU A 404 -11.93 -0.21 6.27
N ALA A 405 -12.84 0.77 6.29
CA ALA A 405 -13.47 1.30 7.49
C ALA A 405 -13.83 0.18 8.50
N SER A 406 -13.45 0.37 9.77
CA SER A 406 -13.54 -0.57 10.91
C SER A 406 -12.74 -1.89 10.83
N LEU A 407 -12.00 -2.14 9.74
CA LEU A 407 -11.26 -3.40 9.55
C LEU A 407 -9.75 -3.28 9.84
N THR A 408 -9.23 -2.06 9.84
CA THR A 408 -7.82 -1.73 10.15
C THR A 408 -7.76 -0.31 10.70
N ASP A 409 -6.65 -0.01 11.38
CA ASP A 409 -6.27 1.28 11.93
C ASP A 409 -5.45 2.14 10.97
N HIS A 410 -5.39 1.78 9.69
CA HIS A 410 -4.83 2.62 8.62
C HIS A 410 -5.83 2.92 7.51
N ILE A 411 -5.59 4.02 6.79
CA ILE A 411 -6.26 4.37 5.54
C ILE A 411 -5.37 3.93 4.37
N PRO A 412 -5.74 2.89 3.60
CA PRO A 412 -5.02 2.52 2.40
C PRO A 412 -4.88 3.69 1.43
N VAL A 413 -3.75 3.76 0.75
CA VAL A 413 -3.49 4.73 -0.32
C VAL A 413 -3.46 4.03 -1.67
N ALA A 414 -3.93 4.68 -2.72
CA ALA A 414 -3.94 4.15 -4.08
C ALA A 414 -3.51 5.19 -5.11
N MET A 415 -2.79 4.76 -6.13
CA MET A 415 -2.30 5.61 -7.23
C MET A 415 -2.66 4.99 -8.58
N THR A 416 -3.19 5.80 -9.49
CA THR A 416 -3.41 5.41 -10.89
C THR A 416 -2.50 6.23 -11.79
N PHE A 417 -1.77 5.56 -12.67
CA PHE A 417 -0.74 6.20 -13.49
C PHE A 417 -0.62 5.55 -14.87
N LYS A 418 0.00 6.26 -15.81
CA LYS A 418 0.41 5.73 -17.12
C LYS A 418 1.93 5.76 -17.23
N ALA A 419 2.50 4.76 -17.89
CA ALA A 419 3.92 4.78 -18.21
C ALA A 419 4.22 5.86 -19.27
N LYS A 420 5.31 6.61 -19.12
CA LYS A 420 5.82 7.50 -20.16
C LYS A 420 6.82 6.70 -21.00
N VAL A 421 6.33 6.13 -22.10
CA VAL A 421 7.09 5.22 -22.98
C VAL A 421 7.77 5.99 -24.09
#